data_AF-A0A2H0NK80-F1
#
_entry.id   AF-A0A2H0NK80-F1
#
_cell.length_a   1.000
_cell.length_b   1.000
_cell.length_c   1.000
_cell.angle_alpha   90.00
_cell.angle_beta   90.00
_cell.angle_gamma   90.00
#
_symmetry.space_group_name_H-M   'P 1'
#
loop_
_entity.id
_entity.type
_entity.pdbx_description
1 polymer ?
#
loop_
_entity_poly.entity_id
_entity_poly.type
_entity_poly.pdbx_seq_one_letter_code
_entity_poly.pdbx_strand_id
1 'polypeptide(L)'
;NQEKLAQKLRYNKPDDLLAALGRGDITPRRVSLAITPEAPAPRKIPAGQQPTHAPRILIEGVNNLTYKLALCCRPQPTDAIVAYVTRDRGITIHRRVCPFMQRVPEEREDRLLDARWSA
;
A
#
# COMPACT_ATOMS: atom_id res chain seq x y z
N ASN A 1 27.22 1.55 -20.43
CA ASN A 1 27.71 0.58 -21.45
C ASN A 1 26.55 -0.31 -21.86
N GLN A 2 26.07 -0.21 -23.11
CA GLN A 2 24.82 -0.84 -23.59
C GLN A 2 24.97 -2.36 -23.79
N GLU A 3 26.15 -2.85 -24.18
CA GLU A 3 26.41 -4.29 -24.36
C GLU A 3 26.29 -5.06 -23.04
N LYS A 4 26.83 -4.50 -21.95
CA LYS A 4 26.71 -5.07 -20.60
C LYS A 4 25.26 -5.11 -20.11
N LEU A 5 24.42 -4.17 -20.53
CA LEU A 5 23.01 -4.11 -20.18
C LEU A 5 22.20 -5.17 -20.96
N ALA A 6 22.50 -5.34 -22.24
CA ALA A 6 21.92 -6.40 -23.07
C ALA A 6 22.21 -7.78 -22.46
N GLN A 7 23.47 -8.06 -22.13
CA GLN A 7 23.87 -9.33 -21.50
C GLN A 7 23.16 -9.56 -20.16
N LYS A 8 23.05 -8.54 -19.30
CA LYS A 8 22.30 -8.62 -18.03
C LYS A 8 20.82 -8.95 -18.22
N LEU A 9 20.22 -8.50 -19.32
CA LEU A 9 18.82 -8.73 -19.66
C LEU A 9 18.62 -9.97 -20.56
N ARG A 10 19.67 -10.77 -20.77
CA ARG A 10 19.71 -11.99 -21.60
C ARG A 10 19.52 -11.75 -23.10
N TYR A 11 19.98 -10.60 -23.60
CA TYR A 11 20.06 -10.29 -25.02
C TYR A 11 21.51 -10.31 -25.49
N ASN A 12 21.74 -10.86 -26.68
CA ASN A 12 23.09 -11.01 -27.25
C ASN A 12 23.61 -9.71 -27.88
N LYS A 13 22.71 -8.87 -28.40
CA LYS A 13 23.05 -7.58 -29.03
C LYS A 13 22.27 -6.42 -28.41
N PRO A 14 22.85 -5.22 -28.35
CA PRO A 14 22.15 -4.01 -27.88
C PRO A 14 20.94 -3.68 -28.77
N ASP A 15 21.03 -3.91 -30.08
CA ASP A 15 19.93 -3.71 -31.03
C ASP A 15 18.73 -4.62 -30.73
N ASP A 16 18.95 -5.88 -30.34
CA ASP A 16 17.87 -6.80 -29.99
C ASP A 16 17.12 -6.35 -28.73
N LEU A 17 17.86 -5.80 -27.76
CA LEU A 17 17.29 -5.22 -26.55
C LEU A 17 16.43 -3.97 -26.86
N LEU A 18 16.93 -3.09 -27.73
CA LEU A 18 16.21 -1.87 -28.13
C LEU A 18 14.97 -2.21 -28.98
N ALA A 19 15.09 -3.19 -29.87
CA ALA A 19 13.96 -3.68 -30.66
C ALA A 19 12.89 -4.34 -29.77
N ALA A 20 13.29 -5.11 -28.76
CA ALA A 20 12.38 -5.66 -27.75
C ALA A 20 11.69 -4.55 -26.93
N LEU A 21 12.38 -3.45 -26.63
CA LEU A 21 11.79 -2.29 -25.94
C LEU A 21 10.76 -1.60 -26.83
N GLY A 22 11.06 -1.43 -28.12
CA GLY A 22 10.15 -0.84 -29.10
C GLY A 22 8.91 -1.69 -29.39
N ARG A 23 9.04 -3.02 -29.33
CA ARG A 23 7.91 -3.97 -29.47
C ARG A 23 7.10 -4.16 -28.19
N GLY A 24 7.62 -3.72 -27.04
CA GLY A 24 6.99 -3.90 -25.74
C GLY A 24 7.28 -5.24 -25.04
N ASP A 25 8.14 -6.09 -25.62
CA ASP A 25 8.61 -7.35 -25.02
C ASP A 25 9.37 -7.11 -23.70
N ILE A 26 9.98 -5.93 -23.57
CA ILE A 26 10.59 -5.43 -22.33
C ILE A 26 10.05 -4.05 -21.99
N THR A 27 9.71 -3.83 -20.72
CA THR A 27 9.21 -2.54 -20.24
C THR A 27 10.37 -1.62 -19.84
N PRO A 28 10.22 -0.28 -20.03
CA PRO A 28 11.22 0.70 -19.58
C PRO A 28 11.59 0.53 -18.10
N ARG A 29 10.62 0.17 -17.24
CA ARG A 29 10.84 -0.12 -15.82
C ARG A 29 11.87 -1.22 -15.59
N ARG A 30 11.82 -2.28 -16.38
CA ARG A 30 12.75 -3.41 -16.26
C ARG A 30 14.16 -3.03 -16.70
N VAL A 31 14.28 -2.15 -17.69
CA VAL A 31 15.55 -1.55 -18.10
C VAL A 31 16.11 -0.65 -17.00
N SER A 32 15.26 0.19 -16.38
CA SER A 32 15.65 1.05 -15.25
C SER A 32 16.22 0.24 -14.09
N LEU A 33 15.54 -0.85 -13.69
CA LEU A 33 16.00 -1.75 -12.62
C LEU A 33 17.36 -2.41 -12.92
N ALA A 34 17.71 -2.61 -14.20
CA ALA A 34 18.98 -3.24 -14.59
C ALA A 34 20.16 -2.25 -14.63
N ILE A 35 19.87 -0.94 -14.69
CA ILE A 35 20.87 0.13 -14.70
C ILE A 35 21.15 0.64 -13.28
N THR A 36 20.12 0.68 -12.42
CA THR A 36 20.31 1.12 -11.03
C THR A 36 21.16 0.08 -10.28
N PRO A 37 22.31 0.45 -9.68
CA PRO A 37 22.98 -0.42 -8.73
C PRO A 37 21.97 -0.73 -7.64
N GLU A 38 21.85 -2.02 -7.30
CA GLU A 38 20.88 -2.57 -6.35
C GLU A 38 20.67 -1.60 -5.17
N ALA A 39 19.59 -0.81 -5.23
CA ALA A 39 19.06 -0.22 -4.02
C ALA A 39 18.75 -1.43 -3.13
N PRO A 40 19.18 -1.43 -1.86
CA PRO A 40 19.02 -2.59 -0.99
C PRO A 40 17.59 -3.06 -1.15
N ALA A 41 17.42 -4.32 -1.54
CA ALA A 41 16.11 -4.91 -1.71
C ALA A 41 15.26 -4.44 -0.54
N PRO A 42 14.07 -3.83 -0.75
CA PRO A 42 13.19 -3.59 0.37
C PRO A 42 13.07 -4.96 1.02
N ARG A 43 13.59 -5.08 2.25
CA ARG A 43 13.54 -6.34 2.99
C ARG A 43 12.13 -6.83 2.78
N LYS A 44 11.98 -8.01 2.17
CA LYS A 44 10.67 -8.67 2.13
C LYS A 44 10.31 -8.77 3.59
N ILE A 45 9.50 -7.83 4.08
CA ILE A 45 8.84 -7.95 5.37
C ILE A 45 8.09 -9.26 5.16
N PRO A 46 8.42 -10.33 5.90
CA PRO A 46 7.61 -11.53 5.82
C PRO A 46 6.17 -11.06 5.98
N ALA A 47 5.28 -11.47 5.05
CA ALA A 47 3.87 -11.14 5.10
C ALA A 47 3.44 -11.27 6.56
N GLY A 48 3.16 -10.12 7.18
CA GLY A 48 3.31 -9.97 8.61
C GLY A 48 2.60 -11.09 9.33
N GLN A 49 3.35 -11.90 10.09
CA GLN A 49 2.79 -12.39 11.32
C GLN A 49 2.26 -11.13 12.01
N GLN A 50 0.94 -11.05 12.15
CA GLN A 50 0.31 -10.02 12.98
C GLN A 50 1.18 -9.93 14.23
N PRO A 51 1.77 -8.76 14.55
CA PRO A 51 2.52 -8.63 15.78
C PRO A 51 1.58 -9.13 16.87
N THR A 52 2.01 -10.14 17.62
CA THR A 52 1.19 -10.79 18.67
C THR A 52 0.88 -9.82 19.83
N HIS A 53 1.26 -8.55 19.70
CA HIS A 53 0.99 -7.41 20.57
C HIS A 53 0.63 -6.12 19.80
N ALA A 54 0.14 -6.21 18.55
CA ALA A 54 -0.45 -5.03 17.90
C ALA A 54 -1.84 -4.79 18.50
N PRO A 55 -2.17 -3.56 18.94
CA PRO A 55 -3.51 -3.25 19.42
C PRO A 55 -4.51 -3.56 18.31
N ARG A 56 -5.37 -4.56 18.54
CA ARG A 56 -6.38 -4.94 17.56
C ARG A 56 -7.46 -3.85 17.59
N ILE A 57 -8.05 -3.59 16.43
CA ILE A 57 -9.18 -2.67 16.33
C ILE A 57 -10.43 -3.51 16.19
N LEU A 58 -11.39 -3.28 17.08
CA LEU A 58 -12.73 -3.85 17.02
C LEU A 58 -13.61 -2.85 16.26
N ILE A 59 -14.27 -3.33 15.21
CA ILE A 59 -15.17 -2.54 14.37
C ILE A 59 -16.56 -3.15 14.50
N GLU A 60 -17.57 -2.35 14.81
CA GLU A 60 -18.92 -2.87 14.98
C GLU A 60 -19.47 -3.43 13.65
N GLY A 61 -20.10 -4.61 13.75
CA GLY A 61 -20.71 -5.29 12.60
C GLY A 61 -19.72 -5.99 11.65
N VAL A 62 -18.41 -5.97 11.92
CA VAL A 62 -17.39 -6.49 11.01
C VAL A 62 -16.35 -7.32 11.76
N ASN A 63 -16.35 -8.64 11.53
CA ASN A 63 -15.29 -9.53 11.99
C ASN A 63 -14.30 -9.84 10.85
N ASN A 64 -13.01 -9.86 11.17
CA ASN A 64 -11.95 -10.37 10.30
C ASN A 64 -11.71 -9.64 8.96
N LEU A 65 -12.12 -8.36 8.82
CA LEU A 65 -11.77 -7.56 7.65
C LEU A 65 -10.43 -6.84 7.80
N THR A 66 -9.73 -6.69 6.68
CA THR A 66 -8.50 -5.90 6.59
C THR A 66 -8.82 -4.42 6.71
N TYR A 67 -8.21 -3.76 7.70
CA TYR A 67 -8.25 -2.31 7.86
C TYR A 67 -6.85 -1.72 7.69
N LYS A 68 -6.80 -0.43 7.37
CA LYS A 68 -5.57 0.37 7.34
C LYS A 68 -5.72 1.63 8.17
N LEU A 69 -4.64 2.10 8.78
CA LEU A 69 -4.64 3.38 9.49
C LEU A 69 -4.50 4.53 8.50
N ALA A 70 -5.26 5.61 8.69
CA ALA A 70 -5.18 6.78 7.84
C ALA A 70 -3.85 7.53 8.02
N LEU A 71 -3.21 7.89 6.91
CA LEU A 71 -1.99 8.69 6.92
C LEU A 71 -2.23 10.17 7.26
N CYS A 72 -3.46 10.66 7.08
CA CYS A 72 -3.80 12.07 7.31
C CYS A 72 -3.83 12.45 8.79
N CYS A 73 -4.26 11.55 9.67
CA CYS A 73 -4.35 11.80 11.10
C CYS A 73 -3.50 10.83 11.94
N ARG A 74 -2.93 9.75 11.38
CA ARG A 74 -2.05 8.80 12.10
C ARG A 74 -2.60 8.42 13.49
N PRO A 75 -3.72 7.68 13.56
CA PRO A 75 -4.37 7.33 14.82
C PRO A 75 -3.44 6.48 15.71
N GLN A 76 -3.40 6.82 17.00
CA GLN A 76 -2.65 6.13 18.06
C GLN A 76 -3.61 5.35 18.97
N PRO A 77 -3.14 4.33 19.71
CA PRO A 77 -3.97 3.52 20.61
C PRO A 77 -4.72 4.30 21.69
N THR A 78 -4.25 5.50 22.04
CA THR A 78 -4.89 6.40 23.01
C THR A 78 -5.94 7.31 22.39
N ASP A 79 -6.04 7.36 21.06
CA ASP A 79 -6.96 8.25 20.35
C ASP A 79 -8.34 7.62 20.21
N ALA A 80 -9.38 8.46 20.28
CA ALA A 80 -10.71 8.08 19.82
C ALA A 80 -10.70 7.90 18.29
N ILE A 81 -11.07 6.71 17.84
CA ILE A 81 -11.05 6.32 16.42
C ILE A 81 -12.46 6.11 15.86
N VAL A 82 -12.55 6.12 14.55
CA VAL A 82 -13.75 5.82 13.76
C VAL A 82 -13.33 5.09 12.48
N ALA A 83 -14.11 4.11 12.06
CA ALA A 83 -13.89 3.40 10.81
C ALA A 83 -14.68 4.04 9.67
N TYR A 84 -14.06 4.13 8.50
CA TYR A 84 -14.69 4.62 7.29
C TYR A 84 -14.56 3.61 6.16
N VAL A 85 -15.69 3.25 5.55
CA VAL A 85 -15.74 2.30 4.43
C VAL A 85 -15.42 3.03 3.13
N THR A 86 -14.30 2.68 2.51
CA THR A 86 -13.88 3.23 1.21
C THR A 86 -14.55 2.48 0.05
N ARG A 87 -14.53 3.08 -1.15
CA ARG A 87 -15.20 2.52 -2.35
C ARG A 87 -14.70 1.11 -2.71
N ASP A 88 -13.42 0.81 -2.49
CA ASP A 88 -12.79 -0.47 -2.88
C ASP A 88 -12.89 -1.57 -1.80
N ARG A 89 -13.94 -1.56 -0.97
CA ARG A 89 -14.17 -2.52 0.13
C ARG A 89 -13.09 -2.56 1.21
N GLY A 90 -12.22 -1.55 1.27
CA GLY A 90 -11.24 -1.38 2.34
C GLY A 90 -11.77 -0.49 3.46
N ILE A 91 -11.48 -0.84 4.71
CA ILE A 91 -11.77 0.03 5.86
C ILE A 91 -10.54 0.87 6.18
N THR A 92 -10.74 2.19 6.32
CA THR A 92 -9.70 3.11 6.76
C THR A 92 -10.07 3.67 8.13
N ILE A 93 -9.14 3.57 9.09
CA ILE A 93 -9.33 4.05 10.45
C ILE A 93 -8.83 5.49 10.55
N HIS A 94 -9.72 6.39 10.95
CA HIS A 94 -9.43 7.78 11.23
C HIS A 94 -9.57 8.08 12.72
N ARG A 95 -9.03 9.22 13.16
CA ARG A 95 -9.42 9.79 14.47
C ARG A 95 -10.81 10.41 14.35
N ARG A 96 -11.57 10.40 15.44
CA ARG A 96 -12.89 11.03 15.52
C ARG A 96 -12.85 12.53 15.15
N VAL A 97 -11.74 13.20 15.50
CA VAL A 97 -11.49 14.62 15.22
C VAL A 97 -10.73 14.88 13.91
N CYS A 98 -10.73 13.93 12.96
CA CYS A 98 -10.02 14.12 11.70
C CYS A 98 -10.76 15.15 10.80
N PRO A 99 -10.06 16.14 10.20
CA PRO A 99 -10.69 17.15 9.33
C PRO A 99 -11.44 16.58 8.12
N PHE A 100 -10.99 15.42 7.62
CA PHE A 100 -11.70 14.71 6.56
C PHE A 100 -13.02 14.16 7.07
N MET A 101 -13.02 13.54 8.26
CA MET A 101 -14.21 12.94 8.87
C MET A 101 -15.26 13.99 9.24
N GLN A 102 -14.82 15.17 9.68
CA GLN A 102 -15.73 16.29 9.97
C GLN A 102 -16.38 16.90 8.72
N ARG A 103 -15.88 16.60 7.52
CA ARG A 103 -16.39 17.10 6.25
C ARG A 103 -17.07 16.02 5.42
N VAL A 104 -17.31 14.83 6.01
CA VAL A 104 -18.06 13.78 5.34
C VAL A 104 -19.50 14.27 5.16
N PRO A 105 -20.05 14.27 3.94
CA PRO A 105 -21.43 14.65 3.71
C PRO A 105 -22.39 13.60 4.30
N GLU A 106 -23.58 14.05 4.69
CA GLU A 106 -24.64 13.24 5.32
C GLU A 106 -24.99 11.97 4.53
N GLU A 107 -25.00 12.08 3.20
CA GLU A 107 -25.22 10.97 2.24
C GLU A 107 -24.17 9.83 2.34
N ARG A 108 -23.08 10.04 3.08
CA ARG A 108 -21.99 9.09 3.28
C ARG A 108 -21.80 8.71 4.74
N GLU A 109 -22.67 9.16 5.64
CA GLU A 109 -22.64 8.75 7.04
C GLU A 109 -22.91 7.25 7.23
N ASP A 110 -23.70 6.63 6.35
CA ASP A 110 -23.89 5.16 6.34
C ASP A 110 -22.59 4.35 6.16
N ARG A 111 -21.49 5.01 5.77
CA ARG A 111 -20.16 4.40 5.61
C ARG A 111 -19.28 4.57 6.83
N LEU A 112 -19.77 5.25 7.87
CA LEU A 112 -19.13 5.38 9.16
C LEU A 112 -19.47 4.16 10.00
N LEU A 113 -18.45 3.55 10.58
CA LEU A 113 -18.61 2.45 11.52
C LEU A 113 -17.91 2.83 12.82
N ASP A 114 -18.52 2.48 13.94
CA ASP A 114 -17.87 2.65 15.23
C ASP A 114 -16.69 1.68 15.35
N ALA A 115 -15.56 2.21 15.80
CA ALA A 115 -14.33 1.46 15.97
C ALA A 115 -13.71 1.80 17.32
N ARG A 116 -13.08 0.80 17.95
CA ARG A 116 -12.38 0.96 19.22
C ARG A 116 -11.10 0.13 19.27
N TRP A 117 -10.12 0.61 20.00
CA TRP A 117 -8.93 -0.18 20.32
C TRP A 117 -9.33 -1.31 21.29
N SER A 118 -8.89 -2.53 21.00
CA SER A 118 -8.91 -3.61 21.98
C SER A 118 -7.70 -3.44 22.89
N ALA A 119 -7.95 -3.43 24.20
CA ALA A 119 -6.91 -3.55 25.21
C ALA A 119 -6.25 -4.94 25.18
#